data_AF-A0A151E5Z1-F1
#
_entry.id   AF-A0A151E5Z1-F1
#
_cell.length_a   1.000
_cell.length_b   1.000
_cell.length_c   1.000
_cell.angle_alpha   90.00
_cell.angle_beta   90.00
_cell.angle_gamma   90.00
#
_symmetry.space_group_name_H-M   'P 1'
#
loop_
_entity.id
_entity.type
_entity.pdbx_description
1 polymer ?
#
loop_
_entity_poly.entity_id
_entity_poly.type
_entity_poly.pdbx_seq_one_letter_code
_entity_poly.pdbx_strand_id
1 'polypeptide(L)'
;MVKCEECGKTLGFLEGYQHPTMGKKYYLCSPCFDGVSESIALWEEFVRANSFELKPLKNNIKLDWKKILPNIRNIGKTLEADLIEKEINVKR
;
A
#
# COMPACT_ATOMS: atom_id res chain seq x y z
N MET A 1 -16.34 -15.29 22.99
CA MET A 1 -15.87 -16.52 22.33
C MET A 1 -15.55 -16.17 20.89
N VAL A 2 -14.28 -16.27 20.50
CA VAL A 2 -13.84 -16.03 19.12
C VAL A 2 -13.95 -17.35 18.37
N LYS A 3 -14.34 -17.34 17.10
CA LYS A 3 -14.40 -18.55 16.27
C LYS A 3 -13.30 -18.49 15.21
N CYS A 4 -12.76 -19.66 14.87
CA CYS A 4 -11.90 -19.81 13.71
C CYS A 4 -12.72 -19.55 12.44
N GLU A 5 -12.24 -18.67 11.56
CA GLU A 5 -12.92 -18.36 10.30
C GLU A 5 -12.93 -19.56 9.34
N GLU A 6 -11.84 -20.33 9.29
CA GLU A 6 -11.68 -21.45 8.35
C GLU A 6 -12.48 -22.70 8.76
N CYS A 7 -12.38 -23.10 10.04
CA CYS A 7 -12.99 -24.35 10.51
C CYS A 7 -14.20 -24.17 11.44
N GLY A 8 -14.55 -22.93 11.79
CA GLY A 8 -15.68 -22.62 12.67
C GLY A 8 -15.49 -23.02 14.15
N LYS A 9 -14.33 -23.58 14.51
CA LYS A 9 -14.03 -24.02 15.88
C LYS A 9 -13.98 -22.83 16.83
N THR A 10 -14.64 -22.95 17.98
CA THR A 10 -14.56 -21.93 19.03
C THR A 10 -13.17 -21.94 19.68
N LEU A 11 -12.52 -20.78 19.69
CA LEU A 11 -11.19 -20.56 20.23
C LEU A 11 -11.27 -20.01 21.65
N GLY A 12 -10.40 -20.50 22.54
CA GLY A 12 -10.14 -19.86 23.82
C GLY A 12 -9.52 -18.47 23.66
N PHE A 13 -9.50 -17.67 24.74
CA PHE A 13 -8.98 -16.30 24.72
C PHE A 13 -7.51 -16.19 24.27
N LEU A 14 -6.73 -17.27 24.44
CA LEU A 14 -5.30 -17.32 24.10
C LEU A 14 -4.97 -18.23 22.90
N GLU A 15 -5.97 -18.88 22.29
CA GLU A 15 -5.75 -19.91 21.26
C GLU A 15 -5.98 -19.39 19.83
N GLY A 16 -6.28 -18.10 19.67
CA GLY A 16 -6.59 -17.47 18.39
C GLY A 16 -5.44 -16.67 17.81
N TYR A 17 -5.04 -17.03 16.60
CA TYR A 17 -4.07 -16.30 15.78
C TYR A 17 -4.81 -15.34 14.86
N GLN A 18 -4.24 -14.17 14.58
CA GLN A 18 -4.83 -13.24 13.61
C GLN A 18 -4.70 -13.80 12.19
N HIS A 19 -5.72 -13.61 11.36
CA HIS A 19 -5.68 -14.06 9.98
C HIS A 19 -4.65 -13.24 9.18
N PRO A 20 -3.65 -13.87 8.55
CA PRO A 20 -2.53 -13.16 7.91
C PRO A 20 -2.95 -12.27 6.74
N THR A 21 -3.96 -12.67 5.94
CA THR A 21 -4.50 -11.86 4.83
C THR A 21 -5.76 -11.06 5.16
N MET A 22 -6.75 -11.65 5.83
CA MET A 22 -8.03 -10.97 6.13
C MET A 22 -7.93 -9.95 7.27
N GLY A 23 -6.83 -9.96 8.03
CA GLY A 23 -6.52 -8.94 9.04
C GLY A 23 -7.12 -9.19 10.43
N LYS A 24 -6.97 -8.18 11.31
CA LYS A 24 -7.18 -8.28 12.78
C LYS A 24 -8.60 -8.63 13.24
N LYS A 25 -9.58 -8.61 12.34
CA LYS A 25 -10.97 -8.95 12.64
C LYS A 25 -11.19 -10.48 12.65
N TYR A 26 -10.37 -11.21 11.91
CA TYR A 26 -10.51 -12.63 11.68
C TYR A 26 -9.45 -13.40 12.45
N TYR A 27 -9.85 -14.53 13.02
CA TYR A 27 -8.98 -15.37 13.84
C TYR A 27 -8.99 -16.80 13.36
N LEU A 28 -7.87 -17.49 13.58
CA LEU A 28 -7.63 -18.86 13.19
C LEU A 28 -7.16 -19.68 14.39
N CYS A 29 -7.51 -20.96 14.44
CA CYS A 29 -6.81 -21.91 15.30
C CYS A 29 -5.42 -22.20 14.73
N SER A 30 -4.50 -22.68 15.57
CA SER A 30 -3.14 -23.06 15.17
C SER A 30 -3.07 -23.85 13.85
N PRO A 31 -3.77 -25.00 13.67
CA PRO A 31 -3.62 -25.79 12.45
C PRO A 31 -4.13 -25.06 11.19
N CYS A 32 -5.17 -24.23 11.32
CA CYS A 32 -5.65 -23.42 10.20
C CYS A 32 -4.67 -22.28 9.89
N PHE A 33 -4.09 -21.66 10.92
CA PHE A 33 -3.07 -20.63 10.73
C PHE A 33 -1.84 -21.18 9.98
N ASP A 34 -1.39 -22.38 10.34
CA ASP A 34 -0.25 -23.02 9.69
C ASP A 34 -0.53 -23.31 8.20
N GLY A 35 -1.69 -23.89 7.89
CA GLY A 35 -2.07 -24.18 6.50
C GLY A 35 -2.28 -22.92 5.63
N VAL A 36 -2.85 -21.86 6.21
CA VAL A 36 -2.98 -20.57 5.53
C VAL A 36 -1.60 -19.95 5.30
N SER A 37 -0.69 -20.04 6.27
CA SER A 37 0.67 -19.51 6.15
C SER A 37 1.46 -20.22 5.03
N GLU A 38 1.33 -21.53 4.92
CA GLU A 38 1.93 -22.30 3.83
C GLU A 38 1.35 -21.90 2.47
N SER A 39 0.02 -21.73 2.38
CA SER A 39 -0.65 -21.28 1.16
C SER A 39 -0.17 -19.91 0.70
N ILE A 40 0.06 -18.98 1.64
CA ILE A 40 0.62 -17.66 1.35
C ILE A 40 2.04 -17.78 0.82
N ALA A 41 2.89 -18.61 1.44
CA ALA A 41 4.27 -18.79 1.00
C ALA A 41 4.34 -19.31 -0.44
N LEU A 42 3.50 -20.29 -0.79
CA LEU A 42 3.39 -20.80 -2.17
C LEU A 42 2.90 -19.73 -3.14
N TRP A 43 1.92 -18.91 -2.73
CA TRP A 43 1.44 -17.80 -3.55
C TRP A 43 2.52 -16.73 -3.76
N GLU A 44 3.28 -16.40 -2.73
CA GLU A 44 4.41 -15.47 -2.84
C GLU A 44 5.52 -15.99 -3.76
N GLU A 45 5.82 -17.28 -3.72
CA GLU A 45 6.78 -17.92 -4.63
C GLU A 45 6.28 -17.85 -6.07
N PHE A 46 5.02 -18.19 -6.30
CA PHE A 46 4.38 -18.09 -7.59
C PHE A 46 4.43 -16.65 -8.14
N VAL A 47 4.07 -15.65 -7.32
CA VAL A 47 4.11 -14.24 -7.72
C VAL A 47 5.53 -13.78 -8.00
N ARG A 48 6.53 -14.22 -7.24
CA ARG A 48 7.94 -13.90 -7.50
C ARG A 48 8.45 -14.52 -8.79
N ALA A 49 8.09 -15.77 -9.08
CA ALA A 49 8.50 -16.46 -10.30
C ALA A 49 7.84 -15.89 -11.57
N ASN A 50 6.63 -15.33 -11.44
CA ASN A 50 5.83 -14.85 -12.57
C ASN A 50 5.70 -13.32 -12.67
N SER A 51 6.14 -12.57 -11.66
CA SER A 51 6.28 -11.12 -11.79
C SER A 51 7.43 -10.86 -12.73
N PHE A 52 7.12 -10.31 -13.92
CA PHE A 52 8.10 -9.68 -14.79
C PHE A 52 9.06 -8.85 -13.95
N GLU A 53 10.35 -9.17 -13.99
CA GLU A 53 11.35 -8.49 -13.17
C GLU A 53 11.31 -6.98 -13.43
N LEU A 54 10.57 -6.22 -12.62
CA LEU A 54 10.95 -4.85 -12.33
C LEU A 54 12.13 -4.97 -11.38
N LYS A 55 13.32 -5.23 -11.94
CA LYS A 55 14.56 -4.99 -11.21
C LYS A 55 14.42 -3.58 -10.65
N PRO A 56 14.38 -3.38 -9.31
CA PRO A 56 14.42 -2.03 -8.80
C PRO A 56 15.71 -1.45 -9.37
N LEU A 57 15.59 -0.38 -10.17
CA LEU A 57 16.76 0.40 -10.52
C LEU A 57 17.40 0.76 -9.17
N LYS A 58 18.54 0.14 -8.85
CA LYS A 58 19.40 0.53 -7.73
C LYS A 58 20.04 1.87 -8.06
N ASN A 59 19.23 2.86 -8.41
CA ASN A 59 19.67 4.22 -8.46
C ASN A 59 19.40 4.73 -7.04
N ASN A 60 20.49 4.90 -6.28
CA ASN A 60 20.52 5.89 -5.21
C ASN A 60 20.28 7.27 -5.86
N ILE A 61 19.07 7.54 -6.34
CA ILE A 61 18.67 8.88 -6.72
C ILE A 61 18.48 9.57 -5.39
N LYS A 62 19.54 10.26 -4.96
CA LYS A 62 19.48 11.27 -3.91
C LYS A 62 18.61 12.39 -4.49
N LEU A 63 17.29 12.20 -4.46
CA LEU A 63 16.30 13.16 -4.90
C LEU A 63 16.44 14.36 -3.96
N ASP A 64 17.11 15.41 -4.45
CA ASP A 64 17.19 16.68 -3.76
C ASP A 64 15.86 17.40 -3.99
N TRP A 65 14.91 17.17 -3.09
CA TRP A 65 13.55 17.72 -3.16
C TRP A 65 13.55 19.26 -3.22
N LYS A 66 14.64 19.92 -2.78
CA LYS A 66 14.83 21.38 -2.89
C LYS A 66 15.09 21.85 -4.33
N LYS A 67 15.57 20.97 -5.21
CA LYS A 67 15.75 21.24 -6.66
C LYS A 67 14.50 20.89 -7.47
N ILE A 68 13.73 19.90 -7.01
CA ILE A 68 12.54 19.39 -7.71
C ILE A 68 11.34 20.33 -7.51
N LEU A 69 11.21 20.92 -6.33
CA LEU A 69 10.18 21.91 -6.03
C LEU A 69 10.81 23.30 -5.94
N PRO A 70 10.73 24.16 -6.98
CA PRO A 70 11.01 25.56 -6.78
C PRO A 70 10.07 26.10 -5.70
N ASN A 71 10.64 26.90 -4.80
CA ASN A 71 10.00 27.47 -3.61
C ASN A 71 8.49 27.73 -3.84
N ILE A 72 7.63 27.04 -3.07
CA ILE A 72 6.16 27.07 -3.18
C ILE A 72 5.63 28.52 -3.24
N ARG A 73 6.34 29.46 -2.61
CA ARG A 73 6.04 30.89 -2.62
C ARG A 73 6.07 31.54 -4.00
N ASN A 74 6.87 31.00 -4.93
CA ASN A 74 6.95 31.49 -6.31
C ASN A 74 5.83 30.90 -7.18
N ILE A 75 5.41 29.65 -6.94
CA ILE A 75 4.30 29.00 -7.66
C ILE A 75 2.99 29.78 -7.46
N GLY A 76 2.74 30.27 -6.25
CA GLY A 76 1.55 31.10 -5.97
C GLY A 76 1.48 32.37 -6.82
N LYS A 77 2.63 33.00 -7.10
CA LYS A 77 2.69 34.22 -7.92
C LYS A 77 2.48 33.94 -9.40
N THR A 78 2.94 32.78 -9.91
CA THR A 78 2.74 32.40 -11.30
C THR A 78 1.28 32.06 -11.60
N LEU A 79 0.59 31.39 -10.66
CA LEU A 79 -0.81 31.02 -10.83
C LEU A 79 -1.75 32.24 -10.82
N GLU A 80 -1.45 33.27 -10.01
CA GLU A 80 -2.20 34.54 -10.05
C GLU A 80 -2.01 35.29 -11.38
N ALA A 81 -0.81 35.25 -11.97
CA ALA A 81 -0.55 35.88 -13.27
C ALA A 81 -1.30 35.18 -14.42
N ASP A 82 -1.33 33.84 -14.43
CA ASP A 82 -2.01 33.04 -15.46
C ASP A 82 -3.54 33.18 -15.42
N LEU A 83 -4.12 33.43 -14.23
CA LEU A 83 -5.55 33.70 -14.08
C LEU A 83 -5.93 35.09 -14.60
N ILE A 84 -5.08 36.09 -14.35
CA ILE A 84 -5.29 37.46 -14.86
C ILE A 84 -5.22 37.49 -16.40
N GLU A 85 -4.27 36.80 -17.02
CA GLU A 85 -4.19 36.73 -18.50
C GLU A 85 -5.42 36.06 -19.13
N LYS A 86 -5.96 35.01 -18.51
CA LYS A 86 -7.19 34.36 -18.97
C LYS A 86 -8.41 35.27 -18.85
N GLU A 87 -8.53 36.06 -17.78
CA GLU A 87 -9.63 37.01 -17.62
C GLU A 87 -9.56 38.18 -18.62
N ILE A 88 -8.35 38.65 -18.97
CA ILE A 88 -8.16 39.71 -19.97
C ILE A 88 -8.52 39.21 -21.38
N ASN A 89 -8.17 37.97 -21.72
CA ASN A 89 -8.39 37.42 -23.06
C ASN A 89 -9.85 36.97 -23.32
N VAL A 90 -10.65 36.78 -22.27
CA VAL A 90 -12.10 36.49 -22.38
C VAL A 90 -12.93 37.78 -22.57
N LYS A 91 -12.40 38.95 -22.18
CA LYS A 91 -13.07 40.25 -22.31
C LYS A 91 -12.73 41.01 -23.60
N ARG A 92 -11.97 40.40 -24.52
CA ARG A 92 -11.53 41.01 -25.80
C ARG A 92 -12.27 40.43 -26.99
#